data_AF-A0A1G1TLI8-F1
#
_entry.id   AF-A0A1G1TLI8-F1
#
_cell.length_a   1.000
_cell.length_b   1.000
_cell.length_c   1.000
_cell.angle_alpha   90.00
_cell.angle_beta   90.00
_cell.angle_gamma   90.00
#
_symmetry.space_group_name_H-M   'P 1'
#
loop_
_entity.id
_entity.type
_entity.pdbx_description
1 polymer ?
#
loop_
_entity_poly.entity_id
_entity_poly.type
_entity_poly.pdbx_seq_one_letter_code
_entity_poly.pdbx_strand_id
1 'polypeptide(L)'
;MLFVDMIFVMAVALSFIPILTGYCAYNYGRSFWLWFALGWVLPLASFFLLTALILREQLDPGRRLLADARLILRDAAQAKAAAQSPE
;
A
#
# COMPACT_ATOMS: atom_id res chain seq x y z
N MET A 1 9.37 25.41 -17.72
CA MET A 1 8.50 26.34 -16.98
C MET A 1 7.19 25.65 -16.64
N LEU A 2 6.34 25.30 -17.61
CA LEU A 2 5.04 24.63 -17.38
C LEU A 2 5.04 23.41 -16.43
N PHE A 3 6.04 22.51 -16.49
CA PHE A 3 6.11 21.35 -15.60
C PHE A 3 6.34 21.72 -14.13
N VAL A 4 7.21 22.70 -13.88
CA VAL A 4 7.50 23.19 -12.52
C VAL A 4 6.27 23.90 -11.97
N ASP A 5 5.61 24.71 -12.80
CA ASP A 5 4.38 25.41 -12.43
C ASP A 5 3.27 24.42 -12.09
N MET A 6 3.12 23.33 -12.86
CA MET A 6 2.14 22.28 -12.58
C MET A 6 2.42 21.55 -11.26
N ILE A 7 3.69 21.19 -10.98
CA ILE A 7 4.07 20.59 -9.69
C ILE A 7 3.79 21.55 -8.55
N PHE A 8 4.08 22.84 -8.73
CA PHE A 8 3.85 23.85 -7.72
C PHE A 8 2.36 24.00 -7.39
N VAL A 9 1.51 24.12 -8.43
CA VAL A 9 0.05 24.18 -8.25
C VAL A 9 -0.47 22.93 -7.54
N MET A 10 0.02 21.75 -7.91
CA MET A 10 -0.36 20.50 -7.25
C MET A 10 0.09 20.47 -5.79
N ALA A 11 1.31 20.89 -5.47
CA ALA A 11 1.81 20.95 -4.10
C ALA A 11 1.00 21.92 -3.23
N VAL A 12 0.63 23.09 -3.78
CA VAL A 12 -0.24 24.06 -3.12
C VAL A 12 -1.62 23.47 -2.88
N ALA A 13 -2.23 22.83 -3.88
CA ALA A 13 -3.53 22.18 -3.75
C ALA A 13 -3.52 21.06 -2.69
N LEU A 14 -2.47 20.24 -2.66
CA LEU A 14 -2.30 19.18 -1.65
C LEU A 14 -2.08 19.75 -0.24
N SER A 15 -1.42 20.91 -0.13
CA SER A 15 -1.17 21.56 1.16
C SER A 15 -2.43 22.12 1.83
N PHE A 16 -3.53 22.30 1.11
CA PHE A 16 -4.77 22.87 1.65
C PHE A 16 -5.33 22.02 2.81
N ILE A 17 -5.30 20.69 2.67
CA ILE A 17 -5.79 19.75 3.69
C ILE A 17 -4.99 19.88 5.01
N PRO A 18 -3.65 19.76 5.03
CA PRO A 18 -2.88 19.92 6.26
C PRO A 18 -2.94 21.34 6.82
N ILE A 19 -3.02 22.37 5.98
CA ILE A 19 -3.20 23.77 6.43
C ILE A 19 -4.53 23.94 7.17
N LEU A 20 -5.64 23.50 6.57
CA LEU A 20 -6.97 23.56 7.20
C LEU A 20 -7.00 22.75 8.50
N THR A 21 -6.39 21.56 8.50
CA THR A 21 -6.29 20.72 9.70
C THR A 21 -5.54 21.43 10.83
N GLY A 22 -4.39 22.04 10.51
CA GLY A 22 -3.62 22.84 11.46
C GLY A 22 -4.40 24.04 11.97
N TYR A 23 -5.10 24.76 11.09
CA TYR A 23 -5.91 25.93 11.44
C TYR A 23 -7.08 25.57 12.37
N CYS A 24 -7.80 24.48 12.07
CA CYS A 24 -8.82 23.95 12.95
C CYS A 24 -8.22 23.65 14.33
N ALA A 25 -7.12 22.90 14.40
CA ALA A 25 -6.48 22.57 15.67
C ALA A 25 -6.07 23.81 16.48
N TYR A 26 -5.55 24.85 15.81
CA TYR A 26 -5.20 26.12 16.44
C TYR A 26 -6.42 26.79 17.08
N ASN A 27 -7.56 26.84 16.38
CA ASN A 27 -8.80 27.40 16.92
C ASN A 27 -9.36 26.61 18.12
N TYR A 28 -9.05 25.32 18.21
CA TYR A 28 -9.39 24.48 19.37
C TYR A 28 -8.32 24.51 20.49
N GLY A 29 -7.37 25.45 20.45
CA GLY A 29 -6.34 25.62 21.48
C GLY A 29 -5.21 24.59 21.44
N ARG A 30 -5.05 23.85 20.34
CA ARG A 30 -3.94 22.91 20.12
C ARG A 30 -2.87 23.51 19.22
N SER A 31 -1.67 22.92 19.22
CA SER A 31 -0.55 23.39 18.41
C SER A 31 -0.81 23.21 16.91
N PHE A 32 -0.82 24.32 16.16
CA PHE A 32 -0.92 24.32 14.69
C PHE A 32 0.11 23.37 14.04
N TRP A 33 1.38 23.51 14.43
CA TRP A 33 2.51 22.83 13.80
C TRP A 33 2.46 21.32 13.93
N LEU A 34 1.99 20.81 15.08
CA LEU A 34 1.83 19.38 15.30
C LEU A 34 0.82 18.80 14.31
N TRP A 35 -0.34 19.43 14.19
CA TRP A 35 -1.43 18.96 13.34
C TRP A 35 -1.15 19.17 11.85
N PHE A 36 -0.46 20.25 11.49
CA PHE A 36 0.04 20.47 10.14
C PHE A 36 1.04 19.39 9.72
N ALA A 37 2.05 19.12 10.55
CA ALA A 37 3.04 18.07 10.29
C ALA A 37 2.37 16.70 10.22
N LEU A 38 1.41 16.42 11.11
CA LEU A 38 0.65 15.17 11.10
C LEU A 38 -0.12 14.98 9.78
N GLY A 39 -0.73 16.05 9.25
CA GLY A 39 -1.43 16.00 7.96
C GLY A 39 -0.51 15.67 6.77
N TRP A 40 0.78 15.99 6.85
CA TRP A 40 1.79 15.61 5.84
C TRP A 40 2.39 14.23 6.07
N VAL A 41 2.72 13.90 7.33
CA VAL A 41 3.46 12.68 7.69
C VAL A 41 2.55 11.45 7.63
N LEU A 42 1.30 11.56 8.05
CA LEU A 42 0.40 10.41 8.16
C LEU A 42 0.13 9.73 6.79
N PRO A 43 -0.17 10.46 5.70
CA PRO A 43 -0.34 9.84 4.37
C PRO A 43 0.95 9.19 3.86
N LEU A 44 2.10 9.83 4.07
CA LEU A 44 3.40 9.29 3.68
C LEU A 44 3.71 8.00 4.44
N ALA A 45 3.56 8.01 5.76
CA ALA A 45 3.75 6.83 6.60
C ALA A 45 2.80 5.68 6.20
N SER A 46 1.54 5.99 5.89
CA SER A 46 0.55 5.01 5.44
C SER A 46 0.95 4.37 4.11
N PHE A 47 1.45 5.18 3.17
CA PHE A 47 1.97 4.68 1.90
C PHE A 47 3.15 3.73 2.11
N PHE A 48 4.16 4.13 2.89
CA PHE A 48 5.32 3.27 3.18
C PHE A 48 4.92 1.98 3.89
N LEU A 49 3.97 2.04 4.82
CA LEU A 49 3.47 0.86 5.52
C LEU A 49 2.80 -0.13 4.58
N LEU A 50 1.94 0.35 3.67
CA LEU A 50 1.31 -0.48 2.65
C LEU A 50 2.32 -1.08 1.69
N THR A 51 3.28 -0.29 1.23
CA THR A 51 4.38 -0.78 0.39
C THR A 51 5.18 -1.86 1.12
N ALA A 52 5.56 -1.64 2.37
CA ALA A 52 6.27 -2.63 3.18
C ALA A 52 5.45 -3.92 3.37
N LEU A 53 4.13 -3.80 3.57
CA LEU A 53 3.24 -4.94 3.70
C LEU A 53 3.17 -5.75 2.40
N ILE A 54 3.04 -5.09 1.25
CA ILE A 54 3.03 -5.72 -0.06
C ILE A 54 4.38 -6.38 -0.35
N LEU A 55 5.50 -5.70 -0.09
CA LEU A 55 6.83 -6.29 -0.24
C LEU A 55 6.98 -7.52 0.64
N ARG A 56 6.54 -7.45 1.90
CA ARG A 56 6.56 -8.61 2.79
C ARG A 56 5.72 -9.76 2.23
N GLU A 57 4.53 -9.48 1.73
CA GLU A 57 3.63 -10.50 1.17
C GLU A 57 4.20 -11.16 -0.11
N GLN A 58 4.91 -10.38 -0.93
CA GLN A 58 5.60 -10.88 -2.13
C GLN A 58 6.91 -11.63 -1.81
N LEU A 59 7.62 -11.21 -0.77
CA LEU A 59 8.88 -11.82 -0.35
C LEU A 59 8.69 -13.02 0.56
N ASP A 60 7.47 -13.32 1.01
CA ASP A 60 7.18 -14.48 1.87
C ASP A 60 7.44 -15.78 1.09
N PRO A 61 8.56 -16.49 1.35
CA PRO A 61 8.92 -17.69 0.60
C PRO A 61 7.86 -18.79 0.75
N GLY A 62 7.10 -18.77 1.86
CA GLY A 62 6.05 -19.72 2.15
C GLY A 62 4.93 -19.70 1.09
N ARG A 63 4.61 -18.53 0.52
CA ARG A 63 3.58 -18.45 -0.53
C ARG A 63 4.02 -19.07 -1.84
N ARG A 64 5.29 -18.90 -2.21
CA ARG A 64 5.87 -19.53 -3.39
C ARG A 64 5.90 -21.05 -3.24
N LEU A 65 6.34 -21.53 -2.07
CA LEU A 65 6.34 -22.96 -1.75
C LEU A 65 4.92 -23.56 -1.73
N LEU A 66 3.92 -22.82 -1.23
CA LEU A 66 2.52 -23.25 -1.27
C LEU A 66 1.95 -23.27 -2.70
N ALA A 67 2.33 -22.33 -3.56
CA ALA A 67 1.94 -22.33 -4.95
C ALA A 67 2.54 -23.54 -5.70
N ASP A 68 3.83 -23.81 -5.48
CA ASP A 68 4.52 -24.97 -6.06
C ASP A 68 3.92 -26.29 -5.56
N ALA A 69 3.63 -26.39 -4.25
CA ALA A 69 2.98 -27.57 -3.68
C ALA A 69 1.57 -27.81 -4.25
N ARG A 70 0.78 -26.74 -4.46
CA ARG A 70 -0.54 -26.86 -5.09
C ARG A 70 -0.46 -27.33 -6.53
N LEU A 71 0.55 -26.90 -7.28
CA LEU A 71 0.80 -27.38 -8.65
C LEU A 71 1.11 -28.88 -8.64
N ILE A 72 2.05 -29.31 -7.81
CA ILE A 72 2.44 -30.73 -7.68
C ILE A 72 1.24 -31.60 -7.30
N LEU A 73 0.43 -31.16 -6.33
CA LEU A 73 -0.77 -31.89 -5.91
C LEU A 73 -1.82 -32.00 -7.01
N ARG A 74 -2.00 -30.95 -7.82
CA ARG A 74 -2.96 -30.96 -8.93
C ARG A 74 -2.52 -31.94 -10.02
N ASP A 75 -1.24 -31.91 -10.38
CA ASP A 75 -0.69 -32.80 -11.41
C ASP A 75 -0.74 -34.26 -10.95
N ALA A 76 -0.45 -34.51 -9.67
CA ALA A 76 -0.60 -35.84 -9.07
C ALA A 76 -2.06 -36.33 -9.06
N ALA A 77 -3.02 -35.43 -8.76
CA ALA A 77 -4.45 -35.76 -8.79
C ALA A 77 -4.93 -36.09 -10.21
N GLN A 78 -4.47 -35.34 -11.21
CA GLN A 78 -4.78 -35.61 -12.62
C GLN A 78 -4.15 -36.92 -13.11
N ALA A 79 -2.89 -37.19 -12.78
CA ALA A 79 -2.22 -38.44 -13.11
C ALA A 79 -2.92 -39.64 -12.48
N LYS A 80 -3.37 -39.51 -11.22
CA LYS A 80 -4.17 -40.53 -10.54
C LYS A 80 -5.53 -40.73 -11.20
N ALA A 81 -6.22 -39.66 -11.59
CA ALA A 81 -7.51 -39.75 -12.29
C ALA A 81 -7.37 -40.41 -13.66
N ALA A 82 -6.29 -40.10 -14.41
CA ALA A 82 -5.98 -40.74 -15.68
C ALA A 82 -5.65 -42.24 -15.51
N ALA A 83 -4.92 -42.61 -14.44
CA ALA A 83 -4.60 -44.00 -14.14
C ALA A 83 -5.79 -44.82 -13.59
N GLN A 84 -6.80 -44.15 -13.02
CA GLN A 84 -8.02 -44.79 -12.49
C GLN A 84 -9.19 -44.83 -13.48
N SER A 85 -9.02 -44.30 -14.68
CA SER A 85 -9.97 -44.43 -15.79
C SER A 85 -9.44 -45.46 -16.80
N PRO A 86 -9.45 -46.77 -16.48
CA PRO A 86 -9.26 -47.77 -17.52
C PRO A 86 -10.49 -47.73 -18.42
N GLU A 87 -10.27 -47.64 -19.72
CA GLU A 87 -11.31 -47.90 -20.72
C GLU A 87 -11.92 -49.29 -20.54
#